data_AF-A0A645GMP2-F1
#
_entry.id   AF-A0A645GMP2-F1
#
_cell.length_a   1.000
_cell.length_b   1.000
_cell.length_c   1.000
_cell.angle_alpha   90.00
_cell.angle_beta   90.00
_cell.angle_gamma   90.00
#
_symmetry.space_group_name_H-M   'P 1'
#
loop_
_entity.id
_entity.type
_entity.pdbx_description
1 polymer ?
#
loop_
_entity_poly.entity_id
_entity_poly.type
_entity_poly.pdbx_seq_one_letter_code
_entity_poly.pdbx_strand_id
1 'polypeptide(L)'
;MDLETLFSRINPDIVIFLVTTLLAFISWLIKGLVEKPIIESKNTFNKFLEKRIEVLTEIKVRLNFIAYFPNKDDSEEYKNQLQEIILKDGKAGYLNKDTFDAVLKISITPVTDEKLLFDTIKAIDQDLFSQISKIYDEVNFYRKFSNYNPFKRFLGFLLLSIQYALSFVLISSILILLIYCIIYNYPRNLDNSNH
;
A
#
# COMPACT_ATOMS: atom_id res chain seq x y z
N MET A 1 -31.42 33.14 22.88
CA MET A 1 -30.75 33.95 21.85
C MET A 1 -30.69 33.09 20.61
N ASP A 2 -31.57 33.37 19.64
CA ASP A 2 -31.79 32.49 18.49
C ASP A 2 -30.60 32.49 17.54
N LEU A 3 -30.24 31.31 17.03
CA LEU A 3 -29.21 31.14 15.99
C LEU A 3 -29.44 32.09 14.80
N GLU A 4 -30.71 32.36 14.44
CA GLU A 4 -31.10 33.33 13.41
C GLU A 4 -30.65 34.77 13.71
N THR A 5 -30.68 35.17 14.98
CA THR A 5 -30.23 36.51 15.41
C THR A 5 -28.69 36.63 15.45
N LEU A 6 -27.99 35.50 15.56
CA LEU A 6 -26.53 35.42 15.48
C LEU A 6 -26.06 35.46 14.02
N PHE A 7 -26.68 34.67 13.13
CA PHE A 7 -26.34 34.66 11.70
C PHE A 7 -26.64 35.99 10.98
N SER A 8 -27.69 36.71 11.38
CA SER A 8 -28.03 38.03 10.80
C SER A 8 -27.06 39.16 11.18
N ARG A 9 -26.23 38.98 12.21
CA ARG A 9 -25.22 39.97 12.66
C ARG A 9 -23.79 39.64 12.24
N ILE A 10 -23.57 38.46 11.66
CA ILE A 10 -22.24 38.02 11.26
C ILE A 10 -21.93 38.53 9.84
N ASN A 11 -20.75 39.11 9.65
CA ASN A 11 -20.30 39.54 8.34
C ASN A 11 -20.09 38.31 7.43
N PRO A 12 -20.80 38.21 6.29
CA PRO A 12 -20.70 37.08 5.38
C PRO A 12 -19.27 36.86 4.84
N ASP A 13 -18.48 37.92 4.68
CA ASP A 13 -17.10 37.82 4.19
C ASP A 13 -16.21 37.05 5.17
N ILE A 14 -16.43 37.24 6.48
CA ILE A 14 -15.67 36.54 7.53
C ILE A 14 -16.01 35.05 7.53
N VAL A 15 -17.28 34.71 7.32
CA VAL A 15 -17.73 33.31 7.23
C VAL A 15 -17.15 32.63 6.00
N ILE A 16 -17.20 33.30 4.84
CA ILE A 16 -16.63 32.79 3.60
C ILE A 16 -15.12 32.57 3.76
N PHE A 17 -14.39 33.51 4.38
CA PHE A 17 -12.97 33.38 4.65
C PHE A 17 -12.65 32.21 5.60
N LEU A 18 -13.41 32.04 6.68
CA LEU A 18 -13.24 30.92 7.62
C LEU A 18 -13.50 29.57 6.96
N VAL A 19 -14.58 29.45 6.18
CA VAL A 19 -14.94 28.21 5.48
C VAL A 19 -13.91 27.87 4.41
N THR A 20 -13.48 28.83 3.60
CA THR A 20 -12.44 28.60 2.58
C THR A 20 -11.10 28.21 3.17
N THR A 21 -10.68 28.86 4.27
CA THR A 21 -9.44 28.50 4.98
C THR A 21 -9.54 27.10 5.60
N LEU A 22 -10.70 26.75 6.18
CA LEU A 22 -10.94 25.41 6.73
C LEU A 22 -10.90 24.34 5.63
N LEU A 23 -11.53 24.58 4.48
CA LEU A 23 -11.50 23.66 3.34
C LEU A 23 -10.09 23.50 2.76
N ALA A 24 -9.31 24.59 2.69
CA ALA A 24 -7.91 24.54 2.27
C ALA A 24 -7.06 23.72 3.27
N PHE A 25 -7.29 23.88 4.57
CA PHE A 25 -6.60 23.13 5.61
C PHE A 25 -6.95 21.63 5.57
N ILE A 26 -8.23 21.28 5.41
CA ILE A 26 -8.67 19.88 5.24
C ILE A 26 -8.05 19.27 3.98
N SER A 27 -8.04 20.01 2.87
CA SER A 27 -7.41 19.56 1.62
C SER A 27 -5.92 19.30 1.78
N TRP A 28 -5.23 20.19 2.52
CA TRP A 28 -3.81 20.02 2.83
C TRP A 28 -3.56 18.81 3.73
N LEU A 29 -4.40 18.57 4.74
CA LEU A 29 -4.33 17.39 5.60
C LEU A 29 -4.53 16.08 4.83
N ILE A 30 -5.54 16.01 3.95
CA ILE A 30 -5.78 14.82 3.11
C ILE A 30 -4.56 14.53 2.24
N LYS A 31 -4.01 15.56 1.59
CA LYS A 31 -2.83 15.43 0.73
C LYS A 31 -1.59 14.97 1.50
N GLY A 32 -1.37 15.52 2.69
CA GLY A 32 -0.21 15.24 3.52
C GLY A 32 -0.26 13.89 4.25
N LEU A 33 -1.41 13.54 4.81
CA LEU A 33 -1.55 12.38 5.70
C LEU A 33 -2.10 11.14 5.00
N VAL A 34 -2.79 11.29 3.88
CA VAL A 34 -3.44 10.17 3.18
C VAL A 34 -2.77 9.92 1.84
N GLU A 35 -2.77 10.90 0.94
CA GLU A 35 -2.26 10.68 -0.43
C GLU A 35 -0.77 10.37 -0.45
N LYS A 36 0.04 11.16 0.26
CA LYS A 36 1.50 11.02 0.24
C LYS A 36 1.95 9.64 0.78
N PRO A 37 1.52 9.17 1.96
CA PRO A 37 1.90 7.85 2.45
C PRO A 37 1.44 6.70 1.55
N ILE A 38 0.25 6.82 0.94
CA ILE A 38 -0.26 5.80 0.03
C ILE A 38 0.61 5.71 -1.23
N ILE A 39 0.98 6.84 -1.82
CA ILE A 39 1.85 6.88 -3.01
C ILE A 39 3.24 6.34 -2.67
N GLU A 40 3.82 6.74 -1.53
CA GLU A 40 5.13 6.26 -1.10
C GLU A 40 5.12 4.76 -0.77
N SER A 41 4.07 4.26 -0.13
CA SER A 41 3.88 2.84 0.14
C SER A 41 3.76 2.04 -1.16
N LYS A 42 2.98 2.54 -2.13
CA LYS A 42 2.87 1.90 -3.45
C LYS A 42 4.21 1.84 -4.16
N ASN A 43 4.95 2.95 -4.19
CA ASN A 43 6.26 3.01 -4.82
C ASN A 43 7.25 2.04 -4.16
N THR A 44 7.21 1.93 -2.83
CA THR A 44 8.06 1.00 -2.07
C THR A 44 7.70 -0.45 -2.35
N PHE A 45 6.40 -0.77 -2.38
CA PHE A 45 5.91 -2.10 -2.72
C PHE A 45 6.34 -2.52 -4.13
N ASN A 46 6.23 -1.62 -5.11
CA ASN A 46 6.63 -1.88 -6.49
C ASN A 46 8.14 -2.11 -6.60
N LYS A 47 8.96 -1.25 -5.98
CA LYS A 47 10.41 -1.44 -5.93
C LYS A 47 10.80 -2.77 -5.27
N PHE A 48 10.10 -3.16 -4.20
CA PHE A 48 10.32 -4.44 -3.55
C PHE A 48 9.99 -5.63 -4.47
N LEU A 49 8.84 -5.58 -5.16
CA LEU A 49 8.44 -6.62 -6.12
C LEU A 49 9.41 -6.71 -7.30
N GLU A 50 9.80 -5.58 -7.89
CA GLU A 50 10.79 -5.54 -8.98
C GLU A 50 12.10 -6.18 -8.54
N LYS A 51 12.61 -5.81 -7.35
CA LYS A 51 13.86 -6.36 -6.83
C LYS A 51 13.75 -7.85 -6.52
N ARG A 52 12.59 -8.29 -6.01
CA ARG A 52 12.33 -9.71 -5.76
C ARG A 52 12.30 -10.53 -7.04
N ILE A 53 11.65 -10.05 -8.09
CA ILE A 53 11.65 -10.69 -9.42
C ILE A 53 13.07 -10.78 -9.98
N GLU A 54 13.84 -9.70 -9.88
CA GLU A 54 15.25 -9.65 -10.31
C GLU A 54 16.08 -10.74 -9.62
N VAL A 55 16.03 -10.81 -8.28
CA VAL A 55 16.79 -11.79 -7.49
C VAL A 55 16.36 -13.23 -7.80
N LEU A 56 15.05 -13.49 -7.85
CA LEU A 56 14.52 -14.83 -8.18
C LEU A 56 14.93 -15.28 -9.58
N THR A 57 14.93 -14.36 -10.55
CA THR A 57 15.36 -14.65 -11.93
C THR A 57 16.85 -14.96 -11.98
N GLU A 58 17.68 -14.17 -11.29
CA GLU A 58 19.13 -14.38 -11.22
C GLU A 58 19.46 -15.76 -10.64
N ILE A 59 18.82 -16.14 -9.53
CA ILE A 59 18.98 -17.45 -8.89
C ILE A 59 18.50 -18.57 -9.81
N LYS A 60 17.31 -18.43 -10.42
CA LYS A 60 16.77 -19.43 -11.35
C LYS A 60 17.75 -19.71 -12.49
N VAL A 61 18.36 -18.67 -13.06
CA VAL A 61 19.33 -18.80 -14.16
C VAL A 61 20.53 -19.63 -13.70
N ARG A 62 21.07 -19.39 -12.49
CA ARG A 62 22.18 -20.20 -11.95
C ARG A 62 21.78 -21.64 -11.67
N LEU A 63 20.60 -21.86 -11.09
CA LEU A 63 20.08 -23.22 -10.86
C LEU A 63 19.90 -23.97 -12.19
N ASN A 64 19.41 -23.30 -13.24
CA ASN A 64 19.30 -23.89 -14.57
C ASN A 64 20.69 -24.23 -15.15
N PHE A 65 21.69 -23.38 -14.97
CA PHE A 65 23.05 -23.71 -15.40
C PHE A 65 23.63 -24.91 -14.65
N ILE A 66 23.38 -25.04 -13.35
CA ILE A 66 23.75 -26.24 -12.59
C ILE A 66 23.05 -27.49 -13.15
N ALA A 67 21.79 -27.37 -13.58
CA ALA A 67 21.06 -28.47 -14.20
C ALA A 67 21.62 -28.84 -15.59
N TYR A 68 22.03 -27.85 -16.38
CA TYR A 68 22.56 -28.07 -17.73
C TYR A 68 24.02 -28.54 -17.76
N PHE A 69 24.80 -28.16 -16.75
CA PHE A 69 26.21 -28.51 -16.62
C PHE A 69 26.44 -29.29 -15.32
N PRO A 70 26.07 -30.59 -15.27
CA PRO A 70 26.16 -31.40 -14.06
C PRO A 70 27.60 -31.83 -13.71
N ASN A 71 28.56 -31.58 -14.60
CA ASN A 71 29.97 -31.88 -14.34
C ASN A 71 30.45 -31.07 -13.11
N LYS A 72 31.23 -31.71 -12.24
CA LYS A 72 31.68 -31.10 -10.98
C LYS A 72 32.32 -29.74 -11.19
N ASP A 73 33.30 -29.65 -12.09
CA ASP A 73 34.10 -28.44 -12.29
C ASP A 73 33.25 -27.28 -12.83
N ASP A 74 32.35 -27.54 -13.78
CA ASP A 74 31.46 -26.52 -14.36
C ASP A 74 30.35 -26.10 -13.37
N SER A 75 29.83 -27.05 -12.57
CA SER A 75 28.76 -26.79 -11.60
C SER A 75 29.24 -26.01 -10.37
N GLU A 76 30.52 -26.14 -10.01
CA GLU A 76 31.11 -25.52 -8.83
C GLU A 76 31.18 -23.99 -8.98
N GLU A 77 31.47 -23.50 -10.18
CA GLU A 77 31.43 -22.06 -10.47
C GLU A 77 30.04 -21.48 -10.24
N TYR A 78 28.99 -22.13 -10.77
CA TYR A 78 27.61 -21.66 -10.61
C TYR A 78 27.11 -21.76 -9.17
N LYS A 79 27.57 -22.77 -8.42
CA LYS A 79 27.31 -22.89 -6.98
C LYS A 79 27.96 -21.75 -6.18
N ASN A 80 29.20 -21.38 -6.50
CA ASN A 80 29.87 -20.24 -5.89
C ASN A 80 29.17 -18.92 -6.23
N GLN A 81 28.71 -18.75 -7.48
CA GLN A 81 27.89 -17.60 -7.87
C GLN A 81 26.57 -17.54 -7.09
N LEU A 82 25.90 -18.66 -6.85
CA LEU A 82 24.71 -18.71 -5.99
C LEU A 82 25.01 -18.26 -4.56
N GLN A 83 26.12 -18.72 -3.98
CA GLN A 83 26.54 -18.29 -2.64
C GLN A 83 26.80 -16.78 -2.61
N GLU A 84 27.50 -16.24 -3.61
CA GLU A 84 27.72 -14.79 -3.70
C GLU A 84 26.38 -14.04 -3.78
N ILE A 85 25.45 -14.47 -4.63
CA ILE A 85 24.13 -13.84 -4.76
C ILE A 85 23.39 -13.84 -3.42
N ILE A 86 23.41 -14.95 -2.67
CA ILE A 86 22.69 -15.07 -1.40
C ILE A 86 23.35 -14.23 -0.30
N LEU A 87 24.69 -14.18 -0.25
CA LEU A 87 25.45 -13.53 0.81
C LEU A 87 25.62 -12.02 0.58
N LYS A 88 25.46 -11.55 -0.66
CA LYS A 88 25.70 -10.16 -1.05
C LYS A 88 24.45 -9.29 -0.96
N ASP A 89 24.65 -8.06 -0.50
CA ASP A 89 23.67 -6.96 -0.54
C ASP A 89 22.28 -7.27 0.05
N GLY A 90 22.19 -8.21 0.99
CA GLY A 90 20.92 -8.59 1.63
C GLY A 90 19.90 -9.21 0.66
N LYS A 91 20.33 -9.69 -0.52
CA LYS A 91 19.44 -10.29 -1.53
C LYS A 91 18.65 -11.50 -1.00
N ALA A 92 19.21 -12.22 -0.02
CA ALA A 92 18.50 -13.27 0.72
C ALA A 92 17.16 -12.81 1.31
N GLY A 93 17.02 -11.53 1.69
CA GLY A 93 15.79 -10.98 2.25
C GLY A 93 14.61 -10.93 1.27
N TYR A 94 14.85 -11.11 -0.02
CA TYR A 94 13.81 -11.18 -1.04
C TYR A 94 13.33 -12.63 -1.31
N LEU A 95 13.98 -13.63 -0.72
CA LEU A 95 13.60 -15.03 -0.86
C LEU A 95 12.66 -15.45 0.26
N ASN A 96 11.74 -16.35 -0.04
CA ASN A 96 11.05 -17.06 1.02
C ASN A 96 12.01 -18.06 1.69
N LYS A 97 11.68 -18.46 2.93
CA LYS A 97 12.51 -19.34 3.74
C LYS A 97 12.84 -20.66 3.01
N ASP A 98 11.83 -21.30 2.43
CA ASP A 98 11.99 -22.62 1.81
C ASP A 98 12.91 -22.57 0.58
N THR A 99 12.81 -21.51 -0.24
CA THR A 99 13.69 -21.30 -1.40
C THR A 99 15.09 -20.95 -0.94
N PHE A 100 15.25 -20.08 0.06
CA PHE A 100 16.56 -19.76 0.62
C PHE A 100 17.26 -21.02 1.14
N ASP A 101 16.58 -21.83 1.95
CA ASP A 101 17.14 -23.06 2.53
C ASP A 101 17.53 -24.06 1.42
N ALA A 102 16.69 -24.21 0.40
CA ALA A 102 16.96 -25.11 -0.72
C ALA A 102 18.13 -24.64 -1.59
N VAL A 103 18.17 -23.35 -1.96
CA VAL A 103 19.27 -22.77 -2.75
C VAL A 103 20.58 -22.82 -1.98
N LEU A 104 20.57 -22.51 -0.68
CA LEU A 104 21.74 -22.62 0.18
C LEU A 104 22.26 -24.06 0.18
N LYS A 105 21.37 -25.04 0.39
CA LYS A 105 21.72 -26.47 0.39
C LYS A 105 22.31 -26.91 -0.95
N ILE A 106 21.72 -26.51 -2.07
CA ILE A 106 22.24 -26.80 -3.43
C ILE A 106 23.64 -26.18 -3.62
N SER A 107 23.83 -24.95 -3.13
CA SER A 107 25.06 -24.19 -3.32
C SER A 107 26.26 -24.74 -2.54
N ILE A 108 26.04 -25.40 -1.39
CA ILE A 108 27.11 -25.93 -0.54
C ILE A 108 27.36 -27.44 -0.74
N THR A 109 26.41 -28.16 -1.34
CA THR A 109 26.52 -29.62 -1.47
C THR A 109 27.40 -29.98 -2.69
N PRO A 110 28.45 -30.81 -2.53
CA PRO A 110 29.36 -31.14 -3.64
C PRO A 110 28.66 -31.87 -4.78
N VAL A 111 27.78 -32.82 -4.44
CA VAL A 111 26.95 -33.55 -5.40
C VAL A 111 25.57 -32.90 -5.44
N THR A 112 25.13 -32.51 -6.62
CA THR A 112 23.83 -31.87 -6.80
C THR A 112 22.72 -32.91 -6.67
N ASP A 113 21.78 -32.70 -5.75
CA ASP A 113 20.53 -33.46 -5.70
C ASP A 113 19.59 -32.93 -6.80
N GLU A 114 19.47 -33.69 -7.90
CA GLU A 114 18.64 -33.31 -9.05
C GLU A 114 17.18 -33.07 -8.67
N LYS A 115 16.63 -33.89 -7.76
CA LYS A 115 15.24 -33.74 -7.35
C LYS A 115 15.05 -32.42 -6.61
N LEU A 116 15.92 -32.13 -5.64
CA LEU A 116 15.90 -30.86 -4.93
C LEU A 116 16.09 -29.67 -5.88
N LEU A 117 16.99 -29.79 -6.87
CA LEU A 117 17.24 -28.76 -7.87
C LEU A 117 15.99 -28.43 -8.69
N PHE A 118 15.37 -29.44 -9.29
CA PHE A 118 14.17 -29.24 -10.13
C PHE A 118 12.96 -28.79 -9.31
N ASP A 119 12.78 -29.31 -8.10
CA ASP A 119 11.72 -28.86 -7.19
C ASP A 119 11.92 -27.38 -6.82
N THR A 120 13.16 -26.95 -6.59
CA THR A 120 13.50 -25.54 -6.30
C THR A 120 13.25 -24.64 -7.51
N ILE A 121 13.66 -25.05 -8.72
CA ILE A 121 13.41 -24.30 -9.96
C ILE A 121 11.89 -24.13 -10.17
N LYS A 122 11.12 -25.20 -9.96
CA LYS A 122 9.66 -25.17 -10.09
C LYS A 122 9.00 -24.24 -9.06
N ALA A 123 9.48 -24.25 -7.82
CA ALA A 123 8.98 -23.36 -6.77
C ALA A 123 9.26 -21.88 -7.12
N ILE A 124 10.46 -21.57 -7.60
CA ILE A 124 10.81 -20.23 -8.06
C ILE A 124 9.94 -19.80 -9.25
N ASP A 125 9.65 -20.70 -10.19
CA ASP A 125 8.79 -20.42 -11.33
C ASP A 125 7.36 -20.09 -10.93
N GLN A 126 6.81 -20.82 -9.96
CA GLN A 126 5.49 -20.51 -9.41
C GLN A 126 5.45 -19.16 -8.70
N ASP A 127 6.50 -18.83 -7.95
CA ASP A 127 6.60 -17.54 -7.25
C ASP A 127 6.76 -16.37 -8.24
N LEU A 128 7.64 -16.52 -9.24
CA LEU A 128 7.80 -15.56 -10.33
C LEU A 128 6.49 -15.35 -11.08
N PHE A 129 5.78 -16.43 -11.45
CA PHE A 129 4.49 -16.33 -12.12
C PHE A 129 3.47 -15.56 -11.27
N SER A 130 3.40 -15.85 -9.96
CA SER A 130 2.49 -15.15 -9.05
C SER A 130 2.81 -13.65 -8.97
N GLN A 131 4.10 -13.28 -8.88
CA GLN A 131 4.52 -11.88 -8.79
C GLN A 131 4.29 -11.14 -10.11
N ILE A 132 4.63 -11.74 -11.24
CA ILE A 132 4.40 -11.17 -12.57
C ILE A 132 2.89 -11.03 -12.84
N SER A 133 2.08 -12.00 -12.42
CA SER A 133 0.62 -11.92 -12.55
C SER A 133 0.06 -10.72 -11.78
N LYS A 134 0.55 -10.45 -10.57
CA LYS A 134 0.12 -9.25 -9.80
C LYS A 134 0.43 -7.95 -10.54
N ILE A 135 1.62 -7.85 -11.14
CA ILE A 135 2.00 -6.70 -11.96
C ILE A 135 1.08 -6.61 -13.19
N TYR A 136 0.83 -7.74 -13.85
CA TYR A 136 -0.05 -7.78 -15.03
C TYR A 136 -1.49 -7.39 -14.69
N ASP A 137 -2.01 -7.83 -13.54
CA ASP A 137 -3.33 -7.47 -13.03
C ASP A 137 -3.40 -5.98 -12.70
N GLU A 138 -2.36 -5.42 -12.09
CA GLU A 138 -2.26 -3.99 -11.81
C GLU A 138 -2.19 -3.17 -13.11
N VAL A 139 -1.35 -3.58 -14.07
CA VAL A 139 -1.26 -2.95 -15.39
C VAL A 139 -2.59 -3.06 -16.15
N ASN A 140 -3.27 -4.21 -16.07
CA ASN A 140 -4.58 -4.39 -16.67
C ASN A 140 -5.66 -3.57 -15.98
N PHE A 141 -5.59 -3.44 -14.66
CA PHE A 141 -6.44 -2.54 -13.90
C PHE A 141 -6.24 -1.12 -14.42
N TYR A 142 -5.00 -0.61 -14.45
CA TYR A 142 -4.73 0.73 -14.98
C TYR A 142 -5.13 0.89 -16.43
N ARG A 143 -4.89 -0.11 -17.29
CA ARG A 143 -5.30 -0.09 -18.69
C ARG A 143 -6.82 -0.04 -18.85
N LYS A 144 -7.57 -0.83 -18.07
CA LYS A 144 -9.05 -0.81 -18.05
C LYS A 144 -9.59 0.48 -17.43
N PHE A 145 -8.96 1.00 -16.38
CA PHE A 145 -9.35 2.26 -15.72
C PHE A 145 -8.95 3.51 -16.51
N SER A 146 -7.86 3.47 -17.28
CA SER A 146 -7.45 4.55 -18.18
C SER A 146 -8.26 4.53 -19.48
N ASN A 147 -8.64 3.34 -19.98
CA ASN A 147 -9.63 3.19 -21.05
C ASN A 147 -11.09 3.27 -20.56
N TYR A 148 -11.33 3.54 -19.28
CA TYR A 148 -12.68 3.77 -18.81
C TYR A 148 -13.12 5.14 -19.31
N ASN A 149 -14.17 5.12 -20.13
CA ASN A 149 -14.91 6.29 -20.63
C ASN A 149 -14.87 7.41 -19.56
N PRO A 150 -14.34 8.61 -19.85
CA PRO A 150 -14.14 9.70 -18.87
C PRO A 150 -15.38 9.97 -18.02
N PHE A 151 -16.56 9.67 -18.55
CA PHE A 151 -17.83 9.70 -17.86
C PHE A 151 -17.91 8.82 -16.59
N LYS A 152 -17.34 7.62 -16.60
CA LYS A 152 -17.35 6.71 -15.44
C LYS A 152 -16.32 7.12 -14.39
N ARG A 153 -15.21 7.75 -14.80
CA ARG A 153 -14.24 8.39 -13.89
C ARG A 153 -14.87 9.63 -13.23
N PHE A 154 -15.60 10.43 -14.00
CA PHE A 154 -16.40 11.54 -13.48
C PHE A 154 -17.47 11.04 -12.49
N LEU A 155 -18.24 10.00 -12.84
CA LEU A 155 -19.19 9.36 -11.93
C LEU A 155 -18.53 8.87 -10.65
N GLY A 156 -17.35 8.25 -10.73
CA GLY A 156 -16.59 7.81 -9.56
C GLY A 156 -16.20 8.97 -8.64
N PHE A 157 -15.69 10.06 -9.20
CA PHE A 157 -15.39 11.28 -8.43
C PHE A 157 -16.65 11.92 -7.86
N LEU A 158 -17.76 11.90 -8.59
CA LEU A 158 -19.05 12.43 -8.16
C LEU A 158 -19.60 11.62 -6.98
N LEU A 159 -19.50 10.29 -7.05
CA LEU A 159 -19.94 9.36 -6.01
C LEU A 159 -19.07 9.48 -4.75
N LEU A 160 -17.73 9.60 -4.91
CA LEU A 160 -16.82 9.89 -3.80
C LEU A 160 -17.14 11.25 -3.16
N SER A 161 -17.41 12.28 -3.97
CA SER A 161 -17.75 13.62 -3.47
C SER A 161 -19.07 13.61 -2.70
N ILE A 162 -20.08 12.86 -3.17
CA ILE A 162 -21.34 12.63 -2.45
C ILE A 162 -21.08 11.92 -1.12
N GLN A 163 -20.23 10.89 -1.10
CA GLN A 163 -19.89 10.16 0.12
C GLN A 163 -19.20 11.05 1.16
N TYR A 164 -18.26 11.89 0.73
CA TYR A 164 -17.61 12.86 1.61
C TYR A 164 -18.57 13.95 2.09
N ALA A 165 -19.48 14.43 1.22
CA ALA A 165 -20.52 15.38 1.61
C ALA A 165 -21.47 14.79 2.65
N LEU A 166 -21.92 13.54 2.47
CA LEU A 166 -22.73 12.82 3.45
C LEU A 166 -22.00 12.63 4.78
N SER A 167 -20.72 12.24 4.71
CA SER A 167 -19.88 12.08 5.91
C SER A 167 -19.71 13.41 6.64
N PHE A 168 -19.51 14.50 5.91
CA PHE A 168 -19.41 15.85 6.48
C PHE A 168 -20.71 16.31 7.14
N VAL A 169 -21.87 16.05 6.52
CA VAL A 169 -23.18 16.35 7.10
C VAL A 169 -23.41 15.54 8.38
N LEU A 170 -23.07 14.25 8.38
CA LEU A 170 -23.16 13.40 9.57
C LEU A 170 -22.27 13.92 10.71
N ILE A 171 -21.01 14.21 10.42
CA ILE A 171 -20.06 14.75 11.42
C ILE A 171 -20.57 16.09 11.97
N SER A 172 -21.02 16.99 11.09
CA SER A 172 -21.55 18.29 11.48
C SER A 172 -22.82 18.16 12.33
N SER A 173 -23.72 17.23 11.99
CA SER A 173 -24.93 16.93 12.74
C SER A 173 -24.62 16.42 14.14
N ILE A 174 -23.66 15.47 14.27
CA ILE A 174 -23.20 14.95 15.56
C ILE A 174 -22.58 16.07 16.41
N LEU A 175 -21.77 16.94 15.80
CA LEU A 175 -21.17 18.09 16.48
C LEU A 175 -22.22 19.05 17.02
N ILE A 176 -23.25 19.38 16.23
CA ILE A 176 -24.37 20.22 16.66
C ILE A 176 -25.14 19.53 17.81
N LEU A 177 -25.37 18.22 17.72
CA LEU A 177 -26.02 17.43 18.77
C LEU A 177 -25.22 17.44 20.08
N LEU A 178 -23.89 17.28 20.00
CA LEU A 178 -23.00 17.36 21.15
C LEU A 178 -23.01 18.75 21.78
N ILE A 179 -22.91 19.81 20.97
CA ILE A 179 -22.99 21.19 21.44
C ILE A 179 -24.35 21.44 22.11
N TYR A 180 -25.45 21.00 21.50
CA TYR A 180 -26.79 21.11 22.08
C TYR A 180 -26.90 20.33 23.39
N CYS A 181 -26.36 19.11 23.46
CA CYS A 181 -26.38 18.29 24.67
C CYS A 181 -25.54 18.90 25.80
N ILE A 182 -24.38 19.49 25.48
CA ILE A 182 -23.54 20.21 26.44
C ILE A 182 -24.26 21.47 26.95
N ILE A 183 -24.84 22.28 26.06
CA ILE A 183 -25.57 23.50 26.43
C ILE A 183 -26.84 23.18 27.23
N TYR A 184 -27.57 22.13 26.87
CA TYR A 184 -28.82 21.73 27.54
C TYR A 184 -28.59 21.00 28.88
N ASN A 185 -27.44 20.34 29.08
CA ASN A 185 -27.06 19.78 30.39
C ASN A 185 -26.35 20.80 31.30
N TYR A 186 -25.93 21.96 30.79
CA TYR A 186 -25.23 22.96 31.61
C TYR A 186 -26.09 23.68 32.68
N PRO A 187 -27.43 23.89 32.54
CA PRO A 187 -28.18 24.61 33.57
C PRO A 187 -28.79 23.73 34.68
N ARG A 188 -28.44 22.44 34.80
CA ARG A 188 -29.03 21.57 35.86
C ARG A 188 -28.13 21.28 37.07
N ASN A 189 -26.87 21.72 37.06
CA ASN A 189 -25.94 21.49 38.18
C ASN A 189 -25.65 22.73 39.04
N LEU A 190 -26.34 23.86 38.81
CA LEU A 190 -26.20 25.07 39.63
C LEU A 190 -27.40 25.36 40.55
N ASP A 191 -28.50 24.61 40.42
CA ASP A 191 -29.74 24.85 41.20
C ASP A 191 -29.92 23.92 42.41
N ASN A 192 -28.95 23.05 42.71
CA ASN A 192 -29.00 22.16 43.88
C ASN A 192 -27.89 22.43 44.92
N SER A 193 -27.21 23.58 44.86
CA SER A 193 -26.17 23.93 45.85
C SER A 193 -26.41 25.22 46.62
N ASN A 194 -27.60 25.83 46.56
CA ASN A 194 -27.96 26.93 47.46
C ASN A 194 -29.39 26.71 47.98
N HIS A 195 -29.46 26.43 49.28
CA HIS A 195 -30.51 26.77 50.25
C HIS A 195 -31.91 27.13 49.76
#